data_AF-A0A2N5YVU6-F1
#
_entry.id   AF-A0A2N5YVU6-F1
#
_cell.length_a   1.000
_cell.length_b   1.000
_cell.length_c   1.000
_cell.angle_alpha   90.00
_cell.angle_beta   90.00
_cell.angle_gamma   90.00
#
_symmetry.space_group_name_H-M   'P 1'
#
loop_
_entity.id
_entity.type
_entity.pdbx_description
1 polymer ?
#
loop_
_entity_poly.entity_id
_entity_poly.type
_entity_poly.pdbx_seq_one_letter_code
_entity_poly.pdbx_strand_id
1 'polypeptide(L)'
;MQKIIPIYVFIVLIFLSCQDGKKKIDVEAQKAKIQLNGLSDKHPNKMQMVSLLNNYKEEFLECNSDLGSLKKQFLIQKQFSFRTKQSNVLVFLLFCKKQNDAITIAESNFVNANESTKCGVNGATLFVVKGKDKYEVNNILSHFAGEE
;
A
#
# COMPACT_ATOMS: atom_id res chain seq x y z
N MET A 1 83.33 1.96 24.28
CA MET A 1 82.76 2.79 25.37
C MET A 1 81.31 3.09 25.05
N GLN A 2 80.41 2.26 25.59
CA GLN A 2 78.97 2.44 25.53
C GLN A 2 78.56 3.57 26.49
N LYS A 3 77.73 4.51 26.03
CA LYS A 3 77.01 5.45 26.90
C LYS A 3 75.53 5.12 26.83
N ILE A 4 75.02 4.57 27.94
CA ILE A 4 73.62 4.34 28.24
C ILE A 4 73.12 5.60 28.98
N ILE A 5 72.06 6.25 28.50
CA ILE A 5 71.36 7.36 29.18
C ILE A 5 69.84 7.22 28.90
N PRO A 6 68.96 7.53 29.88
CA PRO A 6 67.86 6.64 30.26
C PRO A 6 66.47 7.01 29.73
N ILE A 7 65.60 6.03 29.94
CA ILE A 7 64.15 5.94 29.80
C ILE A 7 63.41 7.19 30.34
N TYR A 8 62.51 7.75 29.53
CA TYR A 8 61.32 8.44 30.02
C TYR A 8 60.07 7.76 29.47
N VAL A 9 59.41 7.03 30.36
CA VAL A 9 58.02 6.57 30.23
C VAL A 9 57.12 7.80 30.31
N PHE A 10 56.30 8.02 29.29
CA PHE A 10 55.02 8.72 29.47
C PHE A 10 53.94 7.95 28.72
N ILE A 11 53.29 7.07 29.47
CA ILE A 11 52.00 6.51 29.15
C ILE A 11 50.98 7.64 29.31
N VAL A 12 50.34 8.06 28.22
CA VAL A 12 49.05 8.74 28.29
C VAL A 12 48.10 8.01 27.34
N LEU A 13 47.45 7.01 27.92
CA LEU A 13 46.19 6.45 27.46
C LEU A 13 45.13 7.55 27.49
N ILE A 14 44.79 8.10 26.33
CA ILE A 14 43.51 8.77 26.14
C ILE A 14 42.61 7.80 25.39
N PHE A 15 41.88 7.00 26.15
CA PHE A 15 40.62 6.40 25.76
C PHE A 15 39.63 7.53 25.42
N LEU A 16 39.72 8.08 24.22
CA LEU A 16 38.59 8.75 23.60
C LEU A 16 37.80 7.69 22.84
N SER A 17 37.00 6.94 23.60
CA SER A 17 35.78 6.33 23.10
C SER A 17 34.86 7.45 22.61
N CYS A 18 35.15 8.00 21.44
CA CYS A 18 34.08 8.56 20.62
C CYS A 18 33.28 7.36 20.14
N GLN A 19 32.27 7.03 20.95
CA GLN A 19 31.06 6.42 20.45
C GLN A 19 30.58 7.31 19.30
N ASP A 20 31.01 6.98 18.08
CA ASP A 20 30.23 7.27 16.89
C ASP A 20 28.93 6.49 17.08
N GLY A 21 28.03 7.13 17.83
CA GLY A 21 26.63 6.80 17.82
C GLY A 21 26.25 6.88 16.37
N LYS A 22 26.22 5.71 15.72
CA LYS A 22 25.45 5.47 14.51
C LYS A 22 24.07 5.99 14.85
N LYS A 23 23.83 7.27 14.52
CA LYS A 23 22.51 7.76 14.20
C LYS A 23 22.06 6.77 13.14
N LYS A 24 21.24 5.80 13.56
CA LYS A 24 20.23 5.24 12.68
C LYS A 24 19.51 6.48 12.20
N ILE A 25 19.94 6.99 11.05
CA ILE A 25 19.05 7.73 10.19
C ILE A 25 18.03 6.65 9.87
N ASP A 26 16.98 6.63 10.68
CA ASP A 26 15.75 5.99 10.35
C ASP A 26 15.29 6.76 9.11
N VAL A 27 15.84 6.37 7.96
CA VAL A 27 15.27 6.67 6.66
C VAL A 27 14.02 5.80 6.66
N GLU A 28 13.04 6.22 7.46
CA GLU A 28 11.66 5.85 7.28
C GLU A 28 11.38 6.32 5.87
N ALA A 29 11.51 5.39 4.92
CA ALA A 29 11.31 5.68 3.51
C ALA A 29 9.90 6.24 3.43
N GLN A 30 9.79 7.56 3.26
CA GLN A 30 8.50 8.23 3.31
C GLN A 30 7.64 7.63 2.21
N LYS A 31 6.66 6.80 2.61
CA LYS A 31 5.71 6.17 1.71
C LYS A 31 5.07 7.28 0.88
N ALA A 32 5.20 7.21 -0.44
CA ALA A 32 4.59 8.20 -1.31
C ALA A 32 3.08 8.13 -1.11
N LYS A 33 2.46 9.25 -0.68
CA LYS A 33 1.02 9.28 -0.41
C LYS A 33 0.26 9.15 -1.73
N ILE A 34 -0.57 8.13 -1.82
CA ILE A 34 -1.43 7.89 -2.98
C ILE A 34 -2.56 8.92 -2.98
N GLN A 35 -2.82 9.48 -4.15
CA GLN A 35 -3.97 10.34 -4.41
C GLN A 35 -4.77 9.77 -5.59
N LEU A 36 -6.10 9.91 -5.53
CA LEU A 36 -7.01 9.48 -6.59
C LEU A 36 -7.29 10.63 -7.57
N ASN A 37 -6.25 11.01 -8.30
CA ASN A 37 -6.32 12.12 -9.26
C ASN A 37 -7.29 11.81 -10.41
N GLY A 38 -8.10 12.80 -10.80
CA GLY A 38 -9.12 12.63 -11.84
C GLY A 38 -10.44 12.02 -11.37
N LEU A 39 -10.58 11.69 -10.08
CA LEU A 39 -11.88 11.50 -9.44
C LEU A 39 -12.32 12.83 -8.78
N SER A 40 -13.59 13.21 -8.95
CA SER A 40 -14.15 14.41 -8.33
C SER A 40 -13.96 14.42 -6.81
N ASP A 41 -13.56 15.57 -6.25
CA ASP A 41 -13.45 15.76 -4.79
C ASP A 41 -14.79 15.64 -4.06
N LYS A 42 -15.90 15.77 -4.79
CA LYS A 42 -17.26 15.58 -4.26
C LYS A 42 -17.70 14.12 -4.22
N HIS A 43 -16.88 13.18 -4.70
CA HIS A 43 -17.26 11.76 -4.67
C HIS A 43 -17.29 11.26 -3.22
N PRO A 44 -18.39 10.64 -2.76
CA PRO A 44 -18.61 10.33 -1.34
C PRO A 44 -17.52 9.45 -0.72
N ASN A 45 -16.96 8.51 -1.48
CA ASN A 45 -15.94 7.57 -0.99
C ASN A 45 -14.48 7.96 -1.30
N LYS A 46 -14.20 9.12 -1.93
CA LYS A 46 -12.82 9.45 -2.37
C LYS A 46 -11.85 9.51 -1.17
N MET A 47 -12.20 10.29 -0.15
CA MET A 47 -11.34 10.49 1.03
C MET A 47 -11.14 9.20 1.82
N GLN A 48 -12.20 8.40 1.96
CA GLN A 48 -12.14 7.10 2.62
C GLN A 48 -11.18 6.15 1.88
N MET A 49 -11.31 6.03 0.56
CA MET A 49 -10.44 5.13 -0.22
C MET A 49 -8.97 5.58 -0.22
N VAL A 50 -8.73 6.90 -0.25
CA VAL A 50 -7.37 7.46 -0.06
C VAL A 50 -6.80 7.07 1.32
N SER A 51 -7.62 7.17 2.38
CA SER A 51 -7.20 6.75 3.72
C SER A 51 -6.84 5.25 3.75
N LEU A 52 -7.71 4.40 3.21
CA LEU A 52 -7.51 2.95 3.20
C LEU A 52 -6.24 2.54 2.43
N LEU A 53 -6.01 3.13 1.26
CA LEU A 53 -4.78 2.89 0.47
C LEU A 53 -3.50 3.30 1.23
N ASN A 54 -3.53 4.45 1.91
CA ASN A 54 -2.34 4.96 2.57
C ASN A 54 -2.05 4.28 3.92
N ASN A 55 -3.09 3.81 4.62
CA ASN A 55 -2.99 3.22 5.96
C ASN A 55 -2.94 1.69 5.99
N TYR A 56 -2.96 1.02 4.84
CA TYR A 56 -2.70 -0.42 4.81
C TYR A 56 -1.25 -0.74 5.20
N LYS A 57 -1.05 -1.90 5.85
CA LYS A 57 0.26 -2.40 6.33
C LYS A 57 1.35 -2.42 5.26
N GLU A 58 0.97 -2.44 4.00
CA GLU A 58 1.85 -2.48 2.84
C GLU A 58 1.67 -1.25 1.94
N GLU A 59 2.71 -0.92 1.17
CA GLU A 59 2.63 0.10 0.12
C GLU A 59 1.91 -0.43 -1.12
N PHE A 60 0.99 0.38 -1.64
CA PHE A 60 0.39 0.17 -2.96
C PHE A 60 1.14 1.01 -4.00
N LEU A 61 1.42 0.40 -5.14
CA LEU A 61 1.99 1.04 -6.31
C LEU A 61 0.90 1.17 -7.38
N GLU A 62 0.69 2.36 -7.89
CA GLU A 62 -0.19 2.55 -9.05
C GLU A 62 0.37 1.77 -10.25
N CYS A 63 -0.50 1.08 -10.97
CA CYS A 63 -0.11 0.29 -12.14
C CYS A 63 -1.15 0.42 -13.24
N ASN A 64 -0.74 0.15 -14.48
CA ASN A 64 -1.63 0.11 -15.64
C ASN A 64 -2.12 -1.32 -15.85
N SER A 65 -3.04 -1.77 -14.99
CA SER A 65 -3.69 -3.07 -15.10
C SER A 65 -5.16 -2.86 -15.41
N ASP A 66 -5.73 -3.70 -16.27
CA ASP A 66 -7.14 -3.63 -16.63
C ASP A 66 -7.90 -4.88 -16.17
N LEU A 67 -9.17 -4.71 -15.81
CA LEU A 67 -10.09 -5.80 -15.53
C LEU A 67 -10.68 -6.40 -16.82
N GLY A 68 -10.44 -5.75 -17.96
CA GLY A 68 -11.09 -6.05 -19.22
C GLY A 68 -12.53 -5.53 -19.26
N SER A 69 -13.26 -5.89 -20.31
CA SER A 69 -14.64 -5.45 -20.50
C SER A 69 -15.57 -5.98 -19.41
N LEU A 70 -16.17 -5.07 -18.65
CA LEU A 70 -17.16 -5.39 -17.62
C LEU A 70 -18.58 -5.15 -18.14
N LYS A 71 -19.51 -6.04 -17.78
CA LYS A 71 -20.94 -5.76 -17.92
C LYS A 71 -21.27 -4.53 -17.09
N LYS A 72 -22.09 -3.65 -17.66
CA LYS A 72 -22.53 -2.38 -17.04
C LYS A 72 -21.39 -1.39 -16.77
N GLN A 73 -20.28 -1.45 -17.51
CA GLN A 73 -19.15 -0.51 -17.36
C GLN A 73 -19.53 0.97 -17.49
N PHE A 74 -20.63 1.30 -18.18
CA PHE A 74 -21.13 2.68 -18.29
C PHE A 74 -21.57 3.30 -16.95
N LEU A 75 -21.73 2.49 -15.90
CA LEU A 75 -22.01 2.96 -14.54
C LEU A 75 -20.74 3.39 -13.77
N ILE A 76 -19.56 3.04 -14.28
CA ILE A 76 -18.27 3.37 -13.67
C ILE A 76 -17.88 4.80 -14.07
N GLN A 77 -17.62 5.65 -13.08
CA GLN A 77 -17.11 7.01 -13.29
C GLN A 77 -15.59 7.03 -13.47
N LYS A 78 -14.88 6.20 -12.71
CA LYS A 78 -13.42 6.12 -12.75
C LYS A 78 -12.95 4.76 -12.22
N GLN A 79 -11.90 4.22 -12.83
CA GLN A 79 -11.17 3.05 -12.36
C GLN A 79 -9.74 3.47 -11.98
N PHE A 80 -9.25 2.88 -10.90
CA PHE A 80 -7.83 2.91 -10.52
C PHE A 80 -7.34 1.49 -10.28
N SER A 81 -6.07 1.25 -10.56
CA SER A 81 -5.43 -0.06 -10.38
C SER A 81 -4.13 0.09 -9.60
N PHE A 82 -4.00 -0.72 -8.58
CA PHE A 82 -2.88 -0.74 -7.67
C PHE A 82 -2.33 -2.15 -7.53
N ARG A 83 -1.08 -2.22 -7.11
CA ARG A 83 -0.40 -3.46 -6.78
C ARG A 83 0.34 -3.31 -5.47
N THR A 84 0.17 -4.23 -4.56
CA THR A 84 0.94 -4.25 -3.32
C THR A 84 2.41 -4.58 -3.60
N LYS A 85 3.35 -3.84 -2.99
CA LYS A 85 4.79 -3.87 -3.32
C LYS A 85 5.51 -5.19 -3.02
N GLN A 86 5.21 -5.80 -1.89
CA GLN A 86 5.72 -7.06 -1.35
C GLN A 86 4.85 -8.26 -1.75
N SER A 87 3.53 -8.21 -1.51
CA SER A 87 2.63 -9.35 -1.73
C SER A 87 2.18 -9.51 -3.18
N ASN A 88 2.42 -8.50 -4.03
CA ASN A 88 2.11 -8.51 -5.47
C ASN A 88 0.63 -8.83 -5.77
N VAL A 89 -0.27 -8.41 -4.87
CA VAL A 89 -1.72 -8.50 -5.01
C VAL A 89 -2.22 -7.27 -5.76
N LEU A 90 -3.06 -7.49 -6.76
CA LEU A 90 -3.71 -6.43 -7.54
C LEU A 90 -4.99 -5.99 -6.85
N VAL A 91 -5.21 -4.68 -6.80
CA VAL A 91 -6.45 -4.06 -6.31
C VAL A 91 -6.96 -3.10 -7.36
N PHE A 92 -8.23 -3.25 -7.72
CA PHE A 92 -8.94 -2.34 -8.60
C PHE A 92 -10.00 -1.60 -7.80
N LEU A 93 -10.07 -0.29 -7.92
CA LEU A 93 -11.11 0.54 -7.33
C LEU A 93 -11.98 1.12 -8.44
N LEU A 94 -13.26 0.76 -8.46
CA LEU A 94 -14.24 1.17 -9.45
C LEU A 94 -15.25 2.10 -8.76
N PHE A 95 -15.12 3.38 -9.03
CA PHE A 95 -15.96 4.42 -8.45
C PHE A 95 -17.21 4.60 -9.30
N CYS A 96 -18.38 4.53 -8.66
CA CYS A 96 -19.70 4.67 -9.26
C CYS A 96 -20.44 5.86 -8.67
N LYS A 97 -21.54 6.30 -9.28
CA LYS A 97 -22.33 7.41 -8.72
C LYS A 97 -23.04 7.04 -7.43
N LYS A 98 -23.51 5.78 -7.31
CA LYS A 98 -24.31 5.28 -6.18
C LYS A 98 -23.85 3.88 -5.78
N GLN A 99 -24.13 3.50 -4.53
CA GLN A 99 -23.85 2.15 -4.02
C GLN A 99 -24.53 1.05 -4.84
N ASN A 100 -25.80 1.26 -5.23
CA ASN A 100 -26.53 0.28 -6.02
C ASN A 100 -25.87 0.00 -7.39
N ASP A 101 -25.18 1.00 -7.97
CA ASP A 101 -24.46 0.83 -9.23
C ASP A 101 -23.24 -0.09 -9.04
N ALA A 102 -22.50 0.10 -7.94
CA ALA A 102 -21.37 -0.75 -7.57
C ALA A 102 -21.80 -2.20 -7.31
N ILE A 103 -22.91 -2.39 -6.59
CA ILE A 103 -23.53 -3.71 -6.36
C ILE A 103 -23.94 -4.35 -7.70
N THR A 104 -24.62 -3.60 -8.56
CA THR A 104 -25.07 -4.10 -9.88
C THR A 104 -23.89 -4.59 -10.73
N ILE A 105 -22.78 -3.86 -10.74
CA ILE A 105 -21.56 -4.30 -11.45
C ILE A 105 -20.97 -5.54 -10.78
N ALA A 106 -20.93 -5.58 -9.45
CA ALA A 106 -20.40 -6.70 -8.69
C ALA A 106 -21.14 -8.01 -9.03
N GLU A 107 -22.46 -7.99 -8.94
CA GLU A 107 -23.34 -9.12 -9.24
C GLU A 107 -23.31 -9.52 -10.72
N SER A 108 -23.13 -8.57 -11.63
CA SER A 108 -23.10 -8.89 -13.06
C SER A 108 -21.82 -9.59 -13.52
N ASN A 109 -20.71 -9.40 -12.79
CA ASN A 109 -19.37 -9.78 -13.25
C ASN A 109 -18.62 -10.75 -12.31
N PHE A 110 -18.95 -10.78 -11.02
CA PHE A 110 -18.13 -11.48 -10.02
C PHE A 110 -18.89 -12.49 -9.16
N VAL A 111 -20.13 -12.87 -9.53
CA VAL A 111 -20.90 -13.93 -8.83
C VAL A 111 -20.16 -15.28 -8.80
N ASN A 112 -19.39 -15.57 -9.85
CA ASN A 112 -18.60 -16.80 -9.95
C ASN A 112 -17.10 -16.50 -9.85
N ALA A 113 -16.70 -15.50 -9.06
CA ALA A 113 -15.29 -15.20 -8.88
C ALA A 113 -14.55 -16.41 -8.28
N ASN A 114 -13.37 -16.70 -8.82
CA ASN A 114 -12.55 -17.81 -8.34
C ASN A 114 -11.82 -17.44 -7.03
N GLU A 115 -11.19 -18.42 -6.39
CA GLU A 115 -10.54 -18.18 -5.09
C GLU A 115 -9.40 -17.15 -5.13
N SER A 116 -8.86 -16.84 -6.32
CA SER A 116 -7.82 -15.85 -6.53
C SER A 116 -8.34 -14.45 -6.90
N THR A 117 -9.67 -14.28 -7.04
CA THR A 117 -10.32 -13.00 -7.30
C THR A 117 -11.47 -12.83 -6.33
N LYS A 118 -11.42 -11.79 -5.50
CA LYS A 118 -12.53 -11.42 -4.62
C LYS A 118 -12.96 -10.00 -4.88
N CYS A 119 -14.20 -9.67 -4.55
CA CYS A 119 -14.68 -8.31 -4.63
C CYS A 119 -15.53 -7.96 -3.43
N GLY A 120 -15.61 -6.67 -3.13
CA GLY A 120 -16.48 -6.11 -2.12
C GLY A 120 -17.00 -4.75 -2.55
N VAL A 121 -18.04 -4.28 -1.87
CA VAL A 121 -18.63 -2.96 -2.10
C VAL A 121 -18.58 -2.16 -0.80
N ASN A 122 -18.05 -0.94 -0.87
CA ASN A 122 -18.05 0.00 0.24
C ASN A 122 -18.59 1.35 -0.27
N GLY A 123 -19.84 1.64 0.07
CA GLY A 123 -20.60 2.76 -0.49
C GLY A 123 -20.68 2.67 -2.02
N ALA A 124 -20.38 3.77 -2.71
CA ALA A 124 -20.41 3.86 -4.17
C ALA A 124 -19.11 3.34 -4.84
N THR A 125 -18.31 2.53 -4.14
CA THR A 125 -17.06 1.97 -4.68
C THR A 125 -17.13 0.44 -4.66
N LEU A 126 -16.89 -0.18 -5.82
CA LEU A 126 -16.60 -1.59 -5.95
C LEU A 126 -15.07 -1.76 -5.92
N PHE A 127 -14.56 -2.65 -5.09
CA PHE A 127 -13.16 -3.02 -5.10
C PHE A 127 -13.00 -4.49 -5.48
N VAL A 128 -12.03 -4.78 -6.35
CA VAL A 128 -11.71 -6.14 -6.82
C VAL A 128 -10.26 -6.42 -6.47
N VAL A 129 -10.02 -7.51 -5.75
CA VAL A 129 -8.70 -7.92 -5.27
C VAL A 129 -8.32 -9.22 -5.97
N LYS A 130 -7.15 -9.26 -6.61
CA LYS A 130 -6.64 -10.43 -7.36
C LYS A 130 -5.23 -10.80 -6.92
N GLY A 131 -5.02 -12.05 -6.53
CA GLY A 131 -3.72 -12.52 -6.06
C GLY A 131 -3.63 -14.03 -5.97
N LYS A 132 -2.39 -14.55 -5.90
CA LYS A 132 -2.14 -15.98 -5.69
C LYS A 132 -2.27 -16.38 -4.22
N ASP A 133 -1.91 -15.47 -3.32
CA ASP A 133 -2.02 -15.67 -1.89
C ASP A 133 -3.44 -15.31 -1.42
N LYS A 134 -4.23 -16.32 -1.08
CA LYS A 134 -5.61 -16.15 -0.62
C LYS A 134 -5.70 -15.42 0.72
N TYR A 135 -4.70 -15.57 1.60
CA TYR A 135 -4.69 -14.90 2.89
C TYR A 135 -4.49 -13.40 2.70
N GLU A 136 -3.54 -13.00 1.86
CA GLU A 136 -3.36 -11.57 1.56
C GLU A 136 -4.52 -10.97 0.77
N VAL A 137 -5.12 -11.73 -0.15
CA VAL A 137 -6.37 -11.31 -0.82
C VAL A 137 -7.48 -11.04 0.20
N ASN A 138 -7.67 -11.92 1.19
CA ASN A 138 -8.69 -11.73 2.23
C ASN A 138 -8.36 -10.55 3.15
N ASN A 139 -7.10 -10.40 3.57
CA ASN A 139 -6.66 -9.30 4.43
C ASN A 139 -6.94 -7.94 3.78
N ILE A 140 -6.62 -7.80 2.49
CA ILE A 140 -6.92 -6.59 1.74
C ILE A 140 -8.43 -6.39 1.63
N LEU A 141 -9.18 -7.45 1.33
CA LEU A 141 -10.64 -7.37 1.19
C LEU A 141 -11.30 -6.85 2.47
N SER A 142 -10.96 -7.41 3.64
CA SER A 142 -11.49 -6.98 4.95
C SER A 142 -11.10 -5.53 5.27
N HIS A 143 -9.84 -5.15 5.03
CA HIS A 143 -9.39 -3.77 5.19
C HIS A 143 -10.25 -2.77 4.39
N PHE A 144 -10.56 -3.09 3.13
CA PHE A 144 -11.42 -2.24 2.30
C PHE A 144 -12.92 -2.32 2.65
N ALA A 145 -13.37 -3.41 3.28
CA ALA A 145 -14.72 -3.53 3.82
C ALA A 145 -14.93 -2.71 5.10
N GLY A 146 -13.84 -2.26 5.75
CA GLY A 146 -13.89 -1.57 7.04
C GLY A 146 -13.99 -2.53 8.22
N GLU A 147 -13.58 -3.79 8.03
CA GLU A 147 -13.41 -4.77 9.11
C GLU A 147 -11.97 -4.62 9.64
N GLU A 148 -11.84 -4.03 10.85
CA GLU A 148 -10.59 -3.99 11.63
C GLU A 148 -10.51 -5.18 12.59
#